data_AF-A0A5C1QAY4-F1
#
_entry.id   AF-A0A5C1QAY4-F1
#
_cell.length_a   1.000
_cell.length_b   1.000
_cell.length_c   1.000
_cell.angle_alpha   90.00
_cell.angle_beta   90.00
_cell.angle_gamma   90.00
#
_symmetry.space_group_name_H-M   'P 1'
#
loop_
_entity.id
_entity.type
_entity.pdbx_description
1 polymer ?
#
loop_
_entity_poly.entity_id
_entity_poly.type
_entity_poly.pdbx_seq_one_letter_code
_entity_poly.pdbx_strand_id
1 'polypeptide(L)' 'MDSGNVVYKSLSLFGDASICGIVSGLKIPVILTSRADETQVKIDSIQLALDMF' A
#
# COMPACT_ATOMS: atom_id res chain seq x y z
N MET A 1 7.24 12.71 -7.27
CA MET A 1 6.69 11.93 -6.14
C MET A 1 5.48 12.61 -5.52
N ASP A 2 5.41 13.93 -5.55
CA ASP A 2 4.42 14.72 -4.81
C ASP A 2 2.98 14.47 -5.27
N SER A 3 2.71 14.37 -6.57
CA SER A 3 1.36 14.08 -7.07
C SER A 3 0.82 12.74 -6.60
N GLY A 4 1.64 11.69 -6.64
CA GLY A 4 1.25 10.35 -6.15
C GLY A 4 1.00 10.32 -4.65
N ASN A 5 1.86 10.96 -3.85
CA ASN A 5 1.68 11.08 -2.41
C ASN A 5 0.45 11.91 -2.04
N VAL A 6 0.17 12.98 -2.78
CA VAL A 6 -1.04 13.79 -2.61
C VAL A 6 -2.28 12.94 -2.89
N VAL A 7 -2.33 12.23 -4.01
CA VAL A 7 -3.46 11.34 -4.33
C VAL A 7 -3.65 10.24 -3.29
N TYR A 8 -2.57 9.55 -2.90
CA TYR A 8 -2.58 8.54 -1.84
C TYR A 8 -3.23 9.09 -0.55
N LYS A 9 -2.76 10.25 -0.08
CA LYS A 9 -3.29 10.86 1.14
C LYS A 9 -4.71 11.36 0.96
N SER A 10 -5.06 11.93 -0.19
CA SER A 10 -6.41 12.41 -0.45
C SER A 10 -7.43 11.26 -0.41
N LEU A 11 -7.10 10.11 -1.00
CA LEU A 11 -7.97 8.93 -0.98
C LEU A 11 -8.07 8.32 0.42
N SER A 12 -6.95 8.22 1.14
CA SER A 12 -6.94 7.66 2.50
C SER A 12 -7.64 8.57 3.53
N LEU A 13 -7.46 9.89 3.43
CA LEU A 13 -8.00 10.83 4.43
C LEU A 13 -9.44 11.28 4.13
N PHE A 14 -9.81 11.41 2.86
CA PHE A 14 -11.09 11.99 2.45
C PHE A 14 -11.96 11.05 1.61
N GLY A 15 -11.40 9.96 1.09
CA GLY A 15 -12.10 9.03 0.20
C GLY A 15 -12.56 7.74 0.87
N ASP A 16 -12.35 7.58 2.18
CA ASP A 16 -12.61 6.33 2.93
C ASP A 16 -11.98 5.09 2.28
N ALA A 17 -10.86 5.29 1.58
CA ALA A 17 -10.18 4.23 0.85
C ALA A 17 -9.14 3.55 1.75
N SER A 18 -9.23 2.22 1.87
CA SER A 18 -8.11 1.40 2.32
C SER A 18 -7.07 1.32 1.20
N ILE A 19 -5.81 1.58 1.52
CA ILE A 19 -4.72 1.57 0.54
C ILE A 19 -3.65 0.58 0.97
N CYS A 20 -3.37 -0.40 0.11
CA CYS A 20 -2.27 -1.34 0.25
C CYS A 20 -1.23 -1.13 -0.86
N GLY A 21 -0.02 -1.67 -0.69
CA GLY A 21 1.03 -1.47 -1.69
C GLY A 21 2.26 -2.36 -1.51
N ILE A 22 2.97 -2.55 -2.63
CA ILE A 22 4.23 -3.30 -2.71
C ILE A 22 5.26 -2.50 -3.52
N VAL A 23 6.55 -2.75 -3.26
CA VAL A 23 7.63 -2.24 -4.11
C VAL A 23 7.76 -3.14 -5.34
N SER A 24 7.43 -2.60 -6.51
CA SER A 24 7.56 -3.31 -7.79
C SER A 24 8.98 -3.21 -8.36
N GLY A 25 9.33 -4.14 -9.26
CA GLY A 25 10.61 -4.16 -9.99
C GLY A 25 11.76 -4.90 -9.29
N LEU A 26 11.52 -5.46 -8.11
CA LEU A 26 12.46 -6.32 -7.39
C LEU A 26 12.27 -7.79 -7.79
N LYS A 27 13.28 -8.64 -7.54
CA LYS A 27 13.19 -10.10 -7.79
C LYS A 27 12.26 -10.83 -6.81
N ILE A 28 11.97 -10.21 -5.68
CA ILE A 28 11.10 -10.72 -4.62
C ILE A 28 10.18 -9.58 -4.16
N PRO A 29 8.94 -9.87 -3.74
CA PRO A 29 8.04 -8.85 -3.23
C PRO A 29 8.60 -8.25 -1.93
N VAL A 30 8.55 -6.92 -1.83
CA VAL A 30 8.87 -6.19 -0.59
C VAL A 30 7.69 -5.30 -0.23
N ILE A 31 7.18 -5.48 0.98
CA ILE A 31 6.08 -4.71 1.55
C ILE A 31 6.66 -3.72 2.55
N LEU A 32 6.33 -2.44 2.39
CA LEU A 32 6.69 -1.40 3.34
C LEU A 32 5.47 -1.08 4.19
N THR A 33 5.59 -1.25 5.51
CA THR A 33 4.50 -1.00 6.45
C THR A 33 4.81 0.22 7.31
N SER A 34 3.77 0.96 7.68
CA SER A 34 3.80 2.02 8.67
C SER A 34 3.26 1.52 10.01
N ARG A 35 3.74 2.11 11.10
CA ARG A 35 3.18 1.88 12.44
C ARG A 35 1.71 2.30 12.52
N ALA A 36 1.30 3.28 11.71
CA ALA A 36 -0.08 3.75 11.67
C ALA A 36 -1.02 2.83 10.86
N ASP A 37 -0.48 1.85 10.15
CA ASP A 37 -1.31 0.97 9.32
C ASP A 37 -2.07 -0.03 10.18
N GLU A 38 -3.37 -0.09 9.91
CA GLU A 38 -4.25 -1.12 10.47
C GLU A 38 -3.79 -2.51 10.06
N THR A 39 -4.17 -3.52 10.84
CA THR A 39 -3.82 -4.92 10.56
C THR A 39 -4.33 -5.36 9.19
N GLN A 40 -5.52 -4.92 8.79
CA GLN A 40 -6.10 -5.28 7.49
C GLN A 40 -5.25 -4.76 6.32
N VAL A 41 -4.78 -3.52 6.37
CA VAL A 41 -3.91 -2.93 5.33
C VAL A 41 -2.63 -3.75 5.10
N LYS A 42 -2.06 -4.29 6.18
CA LYS A 42 -0.89 -5.18 6.10
C LYS A 42 -1.23 -6.51 5.43
N ILE A 43 -2.37 -7.10 5.76
CA ILE A 43 -2.86 -8.34 5.16
C ILE A 43 -3.16 -8.14 3.67
N ASP A 44 -3.85 -7.06 3.32
CA ASP A 44 -4.17 -6.72 1.93
C ASP A 44 -2.90 -6.50 1.10
N SER A 45 -1.86 -5.88 1.70
CA SER A 45 -0.56 -5.72 1.05
C SER A 45 0.17 -7.06 0.83
N ILE A 46 -0.01 -8.04 1.74
CA ILE A 46 0.50 -9.41 1.56
C ILE A 46 -0.27 -10.11 0.44
N GLN A 47 -1.59 -9.99 0.41
CA GLN A 47 -2.40 -10.58 -0.66
C GLN A 47 -2.02 -9.99 -2.02
N LEU A 48 -1.87 -8.67 -2.11
CA LEU A 48 -1.40 -7.99 -3.32
C LEU A 48 -0.02 -8.50 -3.76
N ALA A 49 0.89 -8.75 -2.81
CA ALA A 49 2.21 -9.32 -3.13
C ALA A 49 2.11 -10.74 -3.73
N LEU A 50 1.18 -11.56 -3.23
CA LEU A 50 0.94 -12.92 -3.73
C LEU A 50 0.24 -12.93 -5.10
N ASP A 51 -0.62 -11.95 -5.37
CA ASP A 51 -1.36 -11.87 -6.64
C ASP A 51 -0.47 -11.35 -7.78
N MET A 52 0.57 -10.58 -7.46
CA MET A 52 1.43 -9.92 -8.45
C MET A 52 2.76 -10.64 -8.75
N PHE A 53 3.15 -11.66 -7.97
CA PHE A 53 4.43 -12.38 -8.07
C PHE A 53 4.23 -13.89 -8.13
#